data_AF-A0A7S1W386-F1
#
_entry.id   AF-A0A7S1W386-F1
#
_cell.length_a   1.000
_cell.length_b   1.000
_cell.length_c   1.000
_cell.angle_alpha   90.00
_cell.angle_beta   90.00
_cell.angle_gamma   90.00
#
_symmetry.space_group_name_H-M   'P 1'
#
loop_
_entity.id
_entity.type
_entity.pdbx_description
1 polymer ?
#
loop_
_entity_poly.entity_id
_entity_poly.type
_entity_poly.pdbx_seq_one_letter_code
_entity_poly.pdbx_strand_id
1 'polypeptide(L)'
;AWDAETCLKSKDGSSVNSVGDLQVRGQPCVWCGGGACHSGKNALCEAFDYALNGESTAFATFHASDTFRLAACKNGKPQAATLTNFTDFVPGWTGRPKVPVYNASWWKTPPPAEGDMGCLM
;
A
#
# COMPACT_ATOMS: atom_id res chain seq x y z
N ALA A 1 -10.46 -13.60 -8.22
CA ALA A 1 -9.12 -13.37 -7.64
C ALA A 1 -8.63 -12.04 -8.20
N TRP A 2 -8.08 -11.16 -7.36
CA TRP A 2 -7.47 -9.92 -7.86
C TRP A 2 -6.20 -10.28 -8.62
N ASP A 3 -6.05 -9.75 -9.83
CA ASP A 3 -4.78 -9.79 -10.56
C ASP A 3 -3.99 -8.50 -10.32
N ALA A 4 -2.72 -8.52 -10.75
CA ALA A 4 -1.82 -7.40 -10.60
C ALA A 4 -2.35 -6.13 -11.27
N GLU A 5 -2.96 -6.25 -12.46
CA GLU A 5 -3.42 -5.11 -13.21
C GLU A 5 -4.59 -4.41 -12.51
N THR A 6 -5.55 -5.19 -12.03
CA THR A 6 -6.72 -4.68 -11.30
C THR A 6 -6.27 -4.02 -10.00
N CYS A 7 -5.37 -4.67 -9.24
CA CYS A 7 -4.86 -4.14 -7.98
C CYS A 7 -4.09 -2.82 -8.20
N LEU A 8 -3.19 -2.76 -9.18
CA LEU A 8 -2.29 -1.60 -9.38
C LEU A 8 -2.97 -0.38 -10.01
N LYS A 9 -4.28 -0.46 -10.28
CA LYS A 9 -5.10 0.64 -10.80
C LYS A 9 -6.25 1.03 -9.89
N SER A 10 -6.32 0.46 -8.69
CA SER A 10 -7.47 0.61 -7.79
C SER A 10 -7.07 1.16 -6.42
N LYS A 11 -8.08 1.65 -5.70
CA LYS A 11 -8.05 1.86 -4.26
C LYS A 11 -8.76 0.73 -3.53
N ASP A 12 -8.44 0.57 -2.26
CA ASP A 12 -9.16 -0.35 -1.40
C ASP A 12 -10.61 0.12 -1.22
N GLY A 13 -11.54 -0.72 -1.69
CA GLY A 13 -12.98 -0.48 -1.67
C GLY A 13 -13.69 -1.07 -0.45
N SER A 14 -12.95 -1.48 0.60
CA SER A 14 -13.55 -2.12 1.78
C SER A 14 -14.58 -1.21 2.44
N SER A 15 -15.60 -1.81 3.05
CA SER A 15 -16.60 -1.09 3.86
C SER A 15 -16.03 -0.58 5.20
N VAL A 16 -14.80 -0.98 5.54
CA VAL A 16 -14.11 -0.66 6.78
C VAL A 16 -13.15 0.49 6.53
N ASN A 17 -13.37 1.63 7.20
CA ASN A 17 -12.51 2.80 7.04
C ASN A 17 -11.11 2.58 7.64
N SER A 18 -11.04 1.91 8.80
CA SER A 18 -9.79 1.65 9.51
C SER A 18 -9.86 0.36 10.35
N VAL A 19 -8.69 -0.22 10.61
CA VAL A 19 -8.51 -1.35 11.55
C VAL A 19 -7.50 -0.91 12.61
N GLY A 20 -7.98 -0.65 13.82
CA GLY A 20 -7.18 0.05 14.83
C GLY A 20 -6.76 1.43 14.32
N ASP A 21 -5.46 1.70 14.36
CA ASP A 21 -4.86 2.95 13.88
C ASP A 21 -4.55 2.94 12.37
N LEU A 22 -4.81 1.83 11.67
CA LEU A 22 -4.45 1.64 10.26
C LEU A 22 -5.60 2.05 9.37
N GLN A 23 -5.33 2.87 8.36
CA GLN A 23 -6.30 3.21 7.34
C GLN A 23 -6.44 2.07 6.33
N VAL A 24 -7.68 1.81 5.90
CA VAL A 24 -7.99 0.73 4.96
C VAL A 24 -8.67 1.32 3.73
N ARG A 25 -9.92 1.76 3.89
CA ARG A 25 -10.70 2.27 2.76
C ARG A 25 -10.06 3.49 2.11
N GLY A 26 -10.06 3.50 0.77
CA GLY A 26 -9.56 4.61 -0.04
C GLY A 26 -8.04 4.67 -0.14
N GLN A 27 -7.31 3.79 0.55
CA GLN A 27 -5.88 3.63 0.38
C GLN A 27 -5.56 3.06 -1.00
N PRO A 28 -4.40 3.37 -1.59
CA PRO A 28 -4.00 2.69 -2.81
C PRO A 28 -3.77 1.22 -2.51
N CYS A 29 -4.12 0.38 -3.46
CA CYS A 29 -3.92 -1.05 -3.36
C CYS A 29 -2.43 -1.45 -3.45
N VAL A 30 -2.06 -2.49 -2.70
CA VAL A 30 -0.74 -3.13 -2.70
C VAL A 30 -0.86 -4.52 -3.28
N TRP A 31 -0.26 -4.74 -4.45
CA TRP A 31 -0.16 -6.06 -5.07
C TRP A 31 0.98 -6.85 -4.46
N CYS A 32 0.73 -8.05 -3.95
CA CYS A 32 1.69 -8.84 -3.19
C CYS A 32 2.40 -9.93 -4.01
N GLY A 33 2.56 -9.70 -5.31
CA GLY A 33 3.33 -10.59 -6.18
C GLY A 33 2.62 -11.90 -6.55
N GLY A 34 1.29 -11.98 -6.36
CA GLY A 34 0.50 -13.18 -6.67
C GLY A 34 0.46 -14.21 -5.54
N GLY A 35 1.11 -13.94 -4.41
CA GLY A 35 0.96 -14.66 -3.16
C GLY A 35 0.13 -13.87 -2.14
N ALA A 36 -0.12 -14.50 -0.99
CA ALA A 36 -0.74 -13.83 0.15
C ALA A 36 0.10 -12.63 0.60
N CYS A 37 -0.53 -11.49 0.89
CA CYS A 37 0.16 -10.33 1.42
C CYS A 37 0.74 -10.57 2.82
N HIS A 38 -0.04 -11.21 3.69
CA HIS A 38 0.30 -11.38 5.10
C HIS A 38 -0.29 -12.67 5.68
N SER A 39 0.12 -13.04 6.88
CA SER A 39 -0.39 -14.22 7.57
C SER A 39 -1.86 -14.05 7.99
N GLY A 40 -2.64 -15.13 7.87
CA GLY A 40 -4.06 -15.14 8.28
C GLY A 40 -5.07 -14.78 7.18
N LYS A 41 -4.61 -14.39 5.98
CA LYS A 41 -5.45 -14.21 4.79
C LYS A 41 -4.73 -14.63 3.52
N ASN A 42 -5.48 -15.05 2.51
CA ASN A 42 -4.97 -15.37 1.17
C ASN A 42 -5.21 -14.23 0.17
N ALA A 43 -5.31 -12.99 0.65
CA ALA A 43 -5.51 -11.82 -0.19
C ALA A 43 -4.23 -11.53 -0.98
N LEU A 44 -4.37 -11.38 -2.30
CA LEU A 44 -3.26 -11.06 -3.21
C LEU A 44 -3.02 -9.54 -3.32
N CYS A 45 -3.96 -8.77 -2.80
CA CYS A 45 -4.00 -7.32 -2.83
C CYS A 45 -4.48 -6.84 -1.45
N GLU A 46 -3.93 -5.75 -0.94
CA GLU A 46 -4.25 -5.22 0.40
C GLU A 46 -4.14 -3.69 0.44
N ALA A 47 -4.81 -3.03 1.38
CA ALA A 47 -4.71 -1.58 1.56
C ALA A 47 -3.29 -1.17 1.98
N PHE A 48 -2.75 -0.08 1.44
CA PHE A 48 -1.37 0.39 1.68
C PHE A 48 -0.93 0.42 3.15
N ASP A 49 -1.66 1.16 3.98
CA ASP A 49 -1.30 1.34 5.39
C ASP A 49 -1.46 0.03 6.17
N TYR A 50 -2.51 -0.74 5.88
CA TYR A 50 -2.70 -2.08 6.46
C TYR A 50 -1.58 -3.04 6.08
N ALA A 51 -1.20 -3.13 4.81
CA ALA A 51 -0.19 -4.06 4.32
C ALA A 51 1.22 -3.77 4.87
N LEU A 52 1.59 -2.49 4.95
CA LEU A 52 2.96 -2.10 5.31
C LEU A 52 3.16 -1.78 6.79
N ASN A 53 2.10 -1.44 7.52
CA ASN A 53 2.16 -1.05 8.93
C ASN A 53 1.34 -1.99 9.84
N GLY A 54 0.64 -2.98 9.28
CA GLY A 54 -0.16 -3.94 10.03
C GLY A 54 0.63 -5.08 10.67
N GLU A 55 1.90 -5.27 10.34
CA GLU A 55 2.70 -6.32 10.99
C GLU A 55 2.83 -6.06 12.49
N SER A 56 2.73 -7.12 13.29
CA SER A 56 2.71 -7.09 14.77
C SER A 56 1.52 -6.35 15.40
N THR A 57 0.61 -5.77 14.61
CA THR A 57 -0.58 -5.05 15.10
C THR A 57 -1.88 -5.69 14.61
N ALA A 58 -1.97 -5.95 13.31
CA ALA A 58 -3.12 -6.55 12.64
C ALA A 58 -2.84 -7.99 12.15
N PHE A 59 -1.59 -8.33 11.87
CA PHE A 59 -1.16 -9.68 11.46
C PHE A 59 0.29 -9.96 11.90
N ALA A 60 0.68 -11.24 11.92
CA ALA A 60 1.98 -11.65 12.47
C ALA A 60 3.16 -11.52 11.49
N THR A 61 2.91 -11.62 10.18
CA THR A 61 3.98 -11.63 9.17
C THR A 61 3.52 -11.00 7.88
N PHE A 62 4.29 -10.06 7.34
CA PHE A 62 4.16 -9.57 5.96
C PHE A 62 5.00 -10.45 5.02
N HIS A 63 4.36 -11.17 4.10
CA HIS A 63 5.04 -12.14 3.24
C HIS A 63 5.63 -11.53 1.98
N ALA A 64 5.08 -10.40 1.52
CA ALA A 64 5.42 -9.84 0.22
C ALA A 64 6.50 -8.74 0.28
N SER A 65 7.29 -8.66 1.36
CA SER A 65 8.25 -7.57 1.63
C SER A 65 9.16 -7.21 0.46
N ASP A 66 9.51 -8.18 -0.39
CA ASP A 66 10.45 -7.99 -1.49
C ASP A 66 9.78 -7.97 -2.87
N THR A 67 8.49 -8.32 -2.94
CA THR A 67 7.77 -8.55 -4.20
C THR A 67 6.58 -7.62 -4.41
N PHE A 68 6.19 -6.85 -3.39
CA PHE A 68 4.99 -6.03 -3.51
C PHE A 68 5.17 -4.83 -4.46
N ARG A 69 4.05 -4.38 -5.04
CA ARG A 69 3.94 -3.21 -5.89
C ARG A 69 2.74 -2.36 -5.43
N LEU A 70 2.83 -1.06 -5.58
CA LEU A 70 1.83 -0.10 -5.10
C LEU A 70 1.05 0.48 -6.28
N ALA A 71 -0.25 0.67 -6.12
CA ALA A 71 -1.03 1.53 -7.01
C ALA A 71 -0.63 3.00 -6.79
N ALA A 72 -0.38 3.73 -7.87
CA ALA A 72 0.00 5.14 -7.82
C ALA A 72 -0.46 5.88 -9.10
N CYS A 73 -0.23 7.20 -9.19
CA CYS A 73 -0.69 8.02 -10.31
C CYS A 73 0.43 8.83 -10.98
N LYS A 74 0.78 8.53 -12.23
CA LYS A 74 1.68 9.39 -13.01
C LYS A 74 0.94 10.06 -14.14
N ASN A 75 0.97 11.39 -14.19
CA ASN A 75 0.37 12.18 -15.26
C ASN A 75 -1.11 11.78 -15.50
N GLY A 76 -1.87 11.61 -14.42
CA GLY A 76 -3.30 11.24 -14.47
C GLY A 76 -3.57 9.78 -14.88
N LYS A 77 -2.55 8.93 -14.97
CA LYS A 77 -2.69 7.51 -15.31
C LYS A 77 -2.21 6.61 -14.17
N PRO A 78 -2.91 5.49 -13.92
CA PRO A 78 -2.43 4.48 -12.99
C PRO A 78 -1.02 3.99 -13.33
N GLN A 79 -0.19 3.84 -12.32
CA GLN A 79 1.15 3.30 -12.41
C GLN A 79 1.41 2.35 -11.25
N ALA A 80 2.19 1.32 -11.54
CA ALA A 80 2.69 0.41 -10.53
C ALA A 80 4.00 0.94 -9.96
N ALA A 81 4.03 1.24 -8.68
CA ALA A 81 5.17 1.81 -7.98
C ALA A 81 5.83 0.80 -7.02
N THR A 82 7.02 1.14 -6.56
CA THR A 82 7.70 0.55 -5.41
C THR A 82 7.79 1.61 -4.32
N LEU A 83 8.18 1.21 -3.11
CA LEU A 83 8.43 2.13 -2.01
C LEU A 83 9.45 3.23 -2.35
N THR A 84 10.43 2.93 -3.20
CA THR A 84 11.53 3.83 -3.55
C THR A 84 11.14 4.91 -4.55
N ASN A 85 10.28 4.59 -5.52
CA ASN A 85 9.89 5.53 -6.59
C ASN A 85 8.46 6.08 -6.40
N PHE A 86 7.83 5.81 -5.26
CA PHE A 86 6.48 6.25 -4.97
C PHE A 86 6.31 7.77 -4.99
N THR A 87 7.32 8.53 -4.51
CA THR A 87 7.42 10.01 -4.65
C THR A 87 7.18 10.48 -6.06
N ASP A 88 7.69 9.73 -7.04
CA ASP A 88 7.74 10.15 -8.43
C ASP A 88 6.35 10.03 -9.10
N PHE A 89 5.40 9.40 -8.40
CA PHE A 89 4.05 9.10 -8.84
C PHE A 89 2.97 9.63 -7.87
N VAL A 90 3.34 10.43 -6.88
CA VAL A 90 2.40 11.11 -5.98
C VAL A 90 2.98 12.51 -5.71
N PRO A 91 2.58 13.53 -6.48
CA PRO A 91 2.98 14.91 -6.23
C PRO A 91 2.70 15.30 -4.76
N GLY A 92 3.65 15.91 -4.07
CA GLY A 92 3.45 16.31 -2.66
C GLY A 92 3.73 15.22 -1.61
N TRP A 93 4.08 13.98 -2.01
CA TRP A 93 4.59 13.00 -1.05
C TRP A 93 5.96 13.43 -0.53
N THR A 94 6.10 13.66 0.78
CA THR A 94 7.32 14.22 1.39
C THR A 94 8.46 13.22 1.59
N GLY A 95 8.43 12.10 0.87
CA GLY A 95 9.56 11.18 0.80
C GLY A 95 9.68 10.24 2.01
N ARG A 96 10.30 9.10 1.73
CA ARG A 96 10.84 8.16 2.71
C ARG A 96 12.17 8.70 3.24
N PRO A 97 12.48 8.56 4.54
CA PRO A 97 13.87 8.51 4.98
C PRO A 97 14.53 7.26 4.36
N LYS A 98 15.72 7.42 3.77
CA LYS A 98 16.59 6.29 3.43
C LYS A 98 17.04 5.64 4.73
N VAL A 99 16.62 4.43 5.09
CA VAL A 99 17.48 3.53 5.90
C VAL A 99 16.97 2.08 5.94
N PRO A 100 17.89 1.12 6.20
CA PRO A 100 17.60 -0.31 6.35
C PRO A 100 16.74 -0.60 7.59
N VAL A 101 16.12 -1.78 7.54
CA VAL A 101 15.21 -2.39 8.51
C VAL A 101 15.78 -2.41 9.95
N TYR A 102 14.92 -2.74 10.91
CA TYR A 102 15.13 -3.14 12.31
C TYR A 102 14.80 -2.07 13.34
N ASN A 103 13.57 -2.17 13.86
CA ASN A 103 13.00 -1.43 14.98
C ASN A 103 12.92 0.09 14.82
N ALA A 104 11.70 0.59 14.56
CA ALA A 104 11.01 1.40 15.57
C ALA A 104 9.71 2.00 15.02
N SER A 105 8.68 1.96 15.86
CA SER A 105 7.29 2.36 15.68
C SER A 105 7.01 3.84 15.31
N TRP A 106 7.83 4.49 14.48
CA TRP A 106 7.72 5.92 14.13
C TRP A 106 7.43 6.22 12.65
N TRP A 107 7.24 5.21 11.80
CA TRP A 107 6.82 5.41 10.40
C TRP A 107 5.31 5.20 10.20
N LYS A 108 4.42 5.89 10.93
CA LYS A 108 3.08 6.12 10.36
C LYS A 108 3.28 7.03 9.15
N THR A 109 3.70 6.45 8.02
CA THR A 109 3.91 7.16 6.77
C THR A 109 2.55 7.69 6.43
N PRO A 110 2.36 9.02 6.35
CA PRO A 110 1.06 9.55 6.03
C PRO A 110 0.64 8.95 4.69
N PRO A 111 -0.61 8.49 4.58
CA PRO A 111 -1.14 7.98 3.33
C PRO A 111 -1.01 9.07 2.24
N PRO A 112 -0.98 8.69 0.96
CA PRO A 112 -1.05 9.67 -0.11
C PRO A 112 -2.31 10.52 0.04
N ALA A 113 -2.22 11.81 -0.28
CA ALA A 113 -3.41 12.65 -0.26
C ALA A 113 -4.43 12.13 -1.29
N GLU A 114 -5.71 12.21 -0.94
CA GLU A 114 -6.82 11.71 -1.77
C GLU A 114 -6.80 12.29 -3.20
N GLY A 115 -6.40 13.56 -3.34
CA GLY A 115 -6.30 14.25 -4.64
C GLY A 115 -5.24 13.67 -5.58
N ASP A 116 -4.11 13.20 -5.05
CA ASP A 116 -3.02 12.64 -5.85
C ASP A 116 -3.31 11.21 -6.33
N MET A 117 -4.32 10.57 -5.74
CA MET A 117 -4.80 9.23 -6.11
C MET A 117 -6.04 9.26 -7.01
N GLY A 118 -6.35 10.42 -7.61
CA GLY A 118 -7.54 10.62 -8.44
C GLY A 118 -7.58 9.77 -9.71
N CYS A 119 -6.46 9.20 -10.15
CA CYS A 119 -6.43 8.30 -11.30
C CYS A 119 -6.79 6.84 -10.97
N LEU A 120 -6.85 6.48 -9.67
CA LEU A 120 -7.18 5.14 -9.22
C LEU A 120 -8.70 5.00 -9.08
N MET A 121 -9.23 3.88 -9.58
CA MET A 121 -10.66 3.57 -9.55
C MET A 121 -11.09 2.89 -8.24
#